data_AF-A0A660PS35-F1
#
_entry.id   AF-A0A660PS35-F1
#
_cell.length_a   1.000
_cell.length_b   1.000
_cell.length_c   1.000
_cell.angle_alpha   90.00
_cell.angle_beta   90.00
_cell.angle_gamma   90.00
#
_symmetry.space_group_name_H-M   'P 1'
#
loop_
_entity.id
_entity.type
_entity.pdbx_description
1 polymer ?
#
loop_
_entity_poly.entity_id
_entity_poly.type
_entity_poly.pdbx_seq_one_letter_code
_entity_poly.pdbx_strand_id
1 'polypeptide(L)'
;MGNYHIDIGKQLKALRLEQKREIKDIARETRVSENYLEAIEAGRVEDFPSTVYYNLFARSYARELGQDPDLIFVVTTAESLELERVEALG
;
A
#
# COMPACT_ATOMS: atom_id res chain seq x y z
N MET A 1 3.94 -5.97 -16.84
CA MET A 1 3.27 -5.83 -15.53
C MET A 1 3.82 -4.57 -14.89
N GLY A 2 2.97 -3.56 -14.67
CA GLY A 2 3.38 -2.26 -14.16
C GLY A 2 3.88 -2.33 -12.71
N ASN A 3 4.78 -1.42 -12.36
CA ASN A 3 5.40 -1.28 -11.03
C ASN A 3 4.43 -0.76 -9.94
N TYR A 4 3.13 -1.05 -10.03
CA TYR A 4 2.07 -0.47 -9.20
C TYR A 4 2.34 -0.61 -7.69
N HIS A 5 2.64 -1.83 -7.22
CA HIS A 5 2.92 -2.08 -5.80
C HIS A 5 4.21 -1.39 -5.32
N ILE A 6 5.19 -1.24 -6.20
CA ILE A 6 6.45 -0.52 -5.91
C ILE A 6 6.17 0.98 -5.76
N ASP A 7 5.29 1.54 -6.59
CA ASP A 7 4.95 2.96 -6.54
C ASP A 7 4.13 3.31 -5.30
N ILE A 8 3.13 2.47 -4.95
CA ILE A 8 2.43 2.56 -3.65
C ILE A 8 3.42 2.48 -2.49
N GLY A 9 4.31 1.49 -2.50
CA GLY A 9 5.30 1.28 -1.45
C GLY A 9 6.21 2.49 -1.24
N LYS A 10 6.73 3.05 -2.35
CA LYS A 10 7.55 4.26 -2.34
C LYS A 10 6.78 5.46 -1.79
N GLN A 11 5.53 5.65 -2.18
CA GLN A 11 4.72 6.77 -1.71
C GLN A 11 4.46 6.70 -0.21
N LEU A 12 4.04 5.53 0.29
CA LEU A 12 3.80 5.32 1.74
C LEU A 12 5.08 5.50 2.55
N LYS A 13 6.21 4.99 2.05
CA LYS A 13 7.53 5.20 2.66
C LYS A 13 7.90 6.67 2.74
N ALA A 14 7.74 7.40 1.63
CA ALA A 14 8.05 8.83 1.56
C ALA A 14 7.23 9.62 2.60
N LEU A 15 5.91 9.40 2.64
CA LEU A 15 5.01 10.03 3.61
C LEU A 15 5.39 9.72 5.06
N ARG A 16 5.74 8.46 5.38
CA ARG A 16 6.19 8.10 6.73
C ARG A 16 7.48 8.84 7.12
N LEU A 17 8.45 8.90 6.20
CA LEU A 17 9.73 9.57 6.43
C LEU A 17 9.57 11.09 6.56
N GLU A 18 8.69 11.71 5.77
CA GLU A 18 8.33 13.13 5.88
C GLU A 18 7.75 13.46 7.26
N GLN A 19 6.92 12.56 7.80
CA GLN A 19 6.36 12.67 9.15
C GLN A 19 7.35 12.26 10.27
N LYS A 20 8.56 11.82 9.92
CA LYS A 20 9.58 11.31 10.86
C LYS A 20 9.07 10.19 11.77
N ARG A 21 8.18 9.34 11.26
CA ARG A 21 7.60 8.21 11.98
C ARG A 21 8.46 6.96 11.78
N GLU A 22 8.70 6.20 12.84
CA GLU A 22 9.37 4.91 12.71
C GLU A 22 8.37 3.82 12.30
N ILE A 23 8.85 2.80 11.58
CA ILE A 23 7.97 1.71 11.11
C ILE A 23 7.31 0.96 12.26
N LYS A 24 8.01 0.82 13.40
CA LYS A 24 7.50 0.24 14.64
C LYS A 24 6.32 1.01 15.24
N ASP A 25 6.27 2.34 15.05
CA ASP A 25 5.18 3.17 15.54
C ASP A 25 3.92 2.91 14.72
N ILE A 26 4.06 2.95 13.39
CA ILE A 26 2.98 2.59 12.46
C ILE A 26 2.48 1.17 12.73
N ALA A 27 3.38 0.21 12.96
CA ALA A 27 3.02 -1.16 13.28
C ALA A 27 2.14 -1.25 14.54
N ARG A 28 2.49 -0.49 15.58
CA ARG A 28 1.74 -0.43 16.84
C ARG A 28 0.34 0.17 16.66
N GLU A 29 0.22 1.25 15.89
CA GLU A 29 -1.07 1.94 15.69
C GLU A 29 -2.01 1.17 14.77
N THR A 30 -1.48 0.62 13.68
CA THR A 30 -2.25 -0.15 12.70
C THR A 30 -2.51 -1.59 13.11
N ARG A 31 -1.73 -2.12 14.07
CA ARG A 31 -1.67 -3.56 14.43
C ARG A 31 -1.23 -4.47 13.28
N VAL A 32 -0.54 -3.92 12.29
CA VAL A 32 0.13 -4.67 11.21
C VAL A 32 1.57 -4.90 11.62
N SER A 33 2.10 -6.13 11.44
CA SER A 33 3.49 -6.41 11.80
C SER A 33 4.46 -5.58 10.94
N GLU A 34 5.60 -5.20 11.52
CA GLU A 34 6.68 -4.47 10.82
C GLU A 34 7.08 -5.14 9.49
N ASN A 35 7.20 -6.48 9.47
CA ASN A 35 7.54 -7.23 8.26
C ASN A 35 6.59 -6.95 7.08
N TYR A 36 5.28 -6.83 7.33
CA TYR A 36 4.30 -6.53 6.28
C TYR A 36 4.38 -5.05 5.87
N LEU A 37 4.63 -4.13 6.79
CA LEU A 37 4.82 -2.72 6.44
C LEU A 37 6.08 -2.52 5.60
N GLU A 38 7.17 -3.22 5.92
CA GLU A 38 8.40 -3.22 5.14
C GLU A 38 8.22 -3.85 3.76
N ALA A 39 7.45 -4.94 3.68
CA ALA A 39 7.09 -5.56 2.40
C ALA A 39 6.22 -4.62 1.54
N ILE A 40 5.29 -3.87 2.15
CA ILE A 40 4.55 -2.79 1.47
C ILE A 40 5.52 -1.73 0.95
N GLU A 41 6.41 -1.18 1.77
CA GLU A 41 7.37 -0.15 1.36
C GLU A 41 8.29 -0.60 0.21
N ALA A 42 8.56 -1.90 0.14
CA ALA A 42 9.38 -2.51 -0.90
C ALA A 42 8.60 -2.97 -2.13
N GLY A 43 7.27 -2.91 -2.10
CA GLY A 43 6.40 -3.41 -3.18
C GLY A 43 6.43 -4.93 -3.35
N ARG A 44 6.82 -5.69 -2.32
CA ARG A 44 6.91 -7.16 -2.35
C ARG A 44 5.56 -7.78 -2.06
N VAL A 45 4.67 -7.77 -3.06
CA VAL A 45 3.30 -8.30 -2.92
C VAL A 45 3.29 -9.83 -2.70
N GLU A 46 4.32 -10.50 -3.18
CA GLU A 46 4.53 -11.95 -3.08
C GLU A 46 4.75 -12.43 -1.63
N ASP A 47 5.14 -11.54 -0.72
CA ASP A 47 5.31 -11.84 0.71
C ASP A 47 3.96 -11.92 1.45
N PHE A 48 2.84 -11.59 0.79
CA PHE A 48 1.51 -11.59 1.37
C PHE A 48 0.75 -12.88 1.03
N PRO A 49 -0.13 -13.36 1.93
CA PRO A 49 -1.00 -14.50 1.63
C PRO A 49 -1.87 -14.30 0.39
N SER A 50 -2.26 -13.05 0.12
CA SER A 50 -2.92 -12.64 -1.11
C SER A 50 -2.82 -11.13 -1.30
N THR A 51 -3.13 -10.66 -2.51
CA THR A 51 -3.25 -9.23 -2.84
C THR A 51 -4.31 -8.51 -2.00
N VAL A 52 -5.34 -9.23 -1.53
CA VAL A 52 -6.36 -8.69 -0.61
C VAL A 52 -5.73 -8.25 0.71
N TYR A 53 -4.83 -9.05 1.28
CA TYR A 53 -4.12 -8.68 2.51
C TYR A 53 -3.16 -7.51 2.30
N TYR A 54 -2.44 -7.49 1.17
CA TYR A 54 -1.62 -6.33 0.80
C TYR A 54 -2.47 -5.05 0.76
N ASN A 55 -3.57 -5.08 0.00
CA ASN A 55 -4.46 -3.92 -0.16
C ASN A 55 -5.04 -3.48 1.18
N LEU A 56 -5.49 -4.42 2.02
CA LEU A 56 -6.03 -4.12 3.34
C LEU A 56 -5.00 -3.40 4.22
N PHE A 57 -3.78 -3.91 4.29
CA PHE A 57 -2.73 -3.34 5.14
C PHE A 57 -2.17 -2.03 4.59
N ALA A 58 -1.97 -1.90 3.28
CA ALA A 58 -1.55 -0.65 2.66
C ALA A 58 -2.61 0.45 2.83
N ARG A 59 -3.91 0.13 2.76
CA ARG A 59 -4.98 1.09 3.08
C ARG A 59 -4.98 1.49 4.54
N SER A 60 -4.75 0.55 5.47
CA SER A 60 -4.62 0.88 6.90
C SER A 60 -3.44 1.81 7.17
N TYR A 61 -2.31 1.57 6.49
CA TYR A 61 -1.12 2.38 6.61
C TYR A 61 -1.35 3.80 6.06
N ALA A 62 -1.97 3.94 4.89
CA ALA A 62 -2.35 5.24 4.34
C ALA A 62 -3.21 6.06 5.31
N ARG A 63 -4.22 5.44 5.93
CA ARG A 63 -5.09 6.09 6.93
C ARG A 63 -4.31 6.55 8.15
N GLU A 64 -3.38 5.73 8.65
CA GLU A 64 -2.54 6.09 9.81
C GLU A 64 -1.62 7.29 9.50
N LEU A 65 -1.17 7.42 8.25
CA LEU A 65 -0.42 8.59 7.78
C LEU A 65 -1.32 9.81 7.48
N GLY A 66 -2.61 9.74 7.82
CA GLY A 66 -3.58 10.82 7.58
C GLY A 66 -3.93 11.02 6.11
N GLN A 67 -3.67 10.04 5.25
CA GLN A 67 -4.00 10.09 3.83
C GLN A 67 -5.31 9.39 3.54
N ASP A 68 -5.99 9.85 2.48
CA ASP A 68 -7.06 9.07 1.85
C ASP A 68 -6.44 7.89 1.08
N PRO A 69 -6.76 6.63 1.44
CA PRO A 69 -6.23 5.48 0.74
C PRO A 69 -6.56 5.47 -0.74
N ASP A 70 -7.72 5.99 -1.15
CA ASP A 70 -8.08 5.98 -2.57
C ASP A 70 -7.11 6.85 -3.38
N LEU A 71 -6.58 7.94 -2.81
CA LEU A 71 -5.55 8.75 -3.46
C LEU A 71 -4.20 8.03 -3.59
N ILE A 72 -3.85 7.15 -2.64
CA ILE A 72 -2.64 6.33 -2.73
C ILE A 72 -2.78 5.27 -3.83
N PHE A 73 -3.96 4.67 -3.95
CA PHE A 73 -4.23 3.60 -4.91
C PHE A 73 -4.53 4.11 -6.33
N VAL A 74 -4.85 5.40 -6.49
CA VAL A 74 -5.09 6.08 -7.77
C VAL A 74 -3.77 6.48 -8.47
N VAL A 75 -2.61 6.38 -7.81
CA VAL A 75 -1.30 6.62 -8.45
C VAL A 75 -0.89 5.43 -9.33
N THR A 76 -1.64 5.22 -10.40
CA THR A 76 -1.21 4.69 -11.70
C THR A 76 -2.29 5.09 -12.70
N THR A 77 -1.94 6.05 -13.54
CA THR A 77 -2.73 6.47 -14.70
C THR A 77 -3.38 5.31 -15.43
N ALA A 78 -4.71 5.38 -15.63
CA ALA A 78 -5.57 4.67 -16.58
C ALA A 78 -5.57 3.12 -16.59
N GLU A 79 -4.46 2.43 -16.34
CA GLU A 79 -4.34 0.97 -16.49
C GLU A 79 -4.99 0.19 -15.33
N SER A 80 -4.98 0.73 -14.10
CA SER A 80 -5.55 0.04 -12.93
C SER A 80 -7.09 0.00 -12.92
N LEU A 81 -7.73 1.02 -13.51
CA LEU A 81 -9.18 1.04 -13.69
C LEU A 81 -9.64 0.04 -14.76
N GLU A 82 -8.78 -0.25 -15.75
CA GLU A 82 -9.07 -1.23 -16.80
C GLU A 82 -9.02 -2.67 -16.23
N LEU A 83 -8.07 -2.96 -15.33
CA LEU A 83 -7.95 -4.27 -14.67
C LEU A 83 -9.11 -4.56 -13.71
N GLU A 84 -9.48 -3.63 -12.84
CA GLU A 84 -10.65 -3.81 -11.95
C GLU A 84 -11.95 -3.96 -12.75
N ARG A 85 -12.08 -3.26 -13.88
CA ARG A 85 -13.25 -3.36 -14.76
C ARG A 85 -13.31 -4.67 -15.54
N VAL A 86 -12.17 -5.25 -15.92
CA VAL A 86 -12.10 -6.56 -16.59
C VAL A 86 -12.39 -7.70 -15.61
N GLU A 87 -11.89 -7.64 -14.38
CA GLU A 87 -12.18 -8.65 -13.35
C GLU A 87 -13.63 -8.59 -12.85
N ALA A 88 -14.26 -7.41 -12.83
CA ALA A 88 -15.68 -7.26 -12.47
C ALA A 88 -16.66 -7.69 -13.58
N LEU A 89 -16.18 -7.93 -14.80
CA LEU A 89 -16.98 -8.34 -15.97
C LEU A 89 -16.77 -9.82 -16.37
N GLY A 90 -15.95 -10.56 -15.64
CA GLY A 90 -15.76 -12.01 -15.78
C GLY A 90 -16.56 -12.80 -14.73
#